data_AF-A0AAJ6BQ05-F1
#
_entry.id   AF-A0AAJ6BQ05-F1
#
_cell.length_a   1.000
_cell.length_b   1.000
_cell.length_c   1.000
_cell.angle_alpha   90.00
_cell.angle_beta   90.00
_cell.angle_gamma   90.00
#
_symmetry.space_group_name_H-M   'P 1'
#
loop_
_entity.id
_entity.type
_entity.pdbx_description
1 polymer ?
#
loop_
_entity_poly.entity_id
_entity_poly.type
_entity_poly.pdbx_seq_one_letter_code
_entity_poly.pdbx_strand_id
1 'polypeptide(L)'
;MLVAKCLAAAAGGNISAYFDLGVVYSAGDHGIAADLVEAHKWFNLAAVNGHEEAAHCRADISDEMTAREIAEAQRRARQWLALGERRAA
;
A
#
# COMPACT_ATOMS: atom_id res chain seq x y z
N MET A 1 7.98 9.75 -12.54
CA MET A 1 6.64 9.12 -12.46
C MET A 1 6.21 9.10 -11.00
N LEU A 2 4.94 9.40 -10.71
CA LEU A 2 4.40 9.61 -9.36
C LEU A 2 4.71 8.42 -8.42
N VAL A 3 4.50 7.18 -8.90
CA VAL A 3 4.79 5.95 -8.13
C VAL A 3 6.25 5.84 -7.71
N ALA A 4 7.21 6.18 -8.57
CA ALA A 4 8.63 6.12 -8.21
C ALA A 4 8.99 7.12 -7.10
N LYS A 5 8.36 8.30 -7.10
CA LYS A 5 8.55 9.30 -6.04
C LYS A 5 7.94 8.83 -4.72
N CYS A 6 6.73 8.28 -4.76
CA CYS A 6 6.07 7.77 -3.55
C CYS A 6 6.79 6.53 -3.00
N LEU A 7 7.34 5.64 -3.83
CA LEU A 7 8.15 4.51 -3.38
C LEU A 7 9.44 4.96 -2.65
N ALA A 8 10.10 5.99 -3.16
CA ALA A 8 11.27 6.56 -2.48
C ALA A 8 10.89 7.20 -1.13
N ALA A 9 9.78 7.94 -1.09
CA ALA A 9 9.29 8.56 0.14
C ALA A 9 8.81 7.50 1.17
N ALA A 10 8.13 6.46 0.71
CA ALA A 10 7.71 5.30 1.50
C ALA A 10 8.91 4.55 2.10
N ALA A 11 9.98 4.35 1.33
CA ALA A 11 11.23 3.79 1.83
C ALA A 11 11.92 4.69 2.87
N GLY A 12 11.69 6.00 2.81
CA GLY A 12 12.11 6.97 3.82
C GLY A 12 11.19 7.07 5.04
N GLY A 13 10.16 6.21 5.15
CA GLY A 13 9.23 6.19 6.29
C GLY A 13 8.07 7.19 6.19
N ASN A 14 7.84 7.81 5.03
CA ASN A 14 6.72 8.73 4.86
C ASN A 14 5.39 7.96 4.78
N ILE A 15 4.52 8.18 5.77
CA ILE A 15 3.24 7.51 5.91
C ILE A 15 2.26 7.93 4.79
N SER A 16 2.21 9.21 4.45
CA SER A 16 1.36 9.72 3.37
C SER A 16 1.75 9.14 2.01
N ALA A 17 3.04 8.82 1.81
CA ALA A 17 3.48 8.16 0.57
C ALA A 17 2.91 6.74 0.42
N TYR A 18 2.67 6.02 1.52
CA TYR A 18 1.96 4.75 1.48
C TYR A 18 0.49 4.95 1.09
N PHE A 19 -0.17 5.99 1.62
CA PHE A 19 -1.54 6.30 1.23
C PHE A 19 -1.65 6.67 -0.26
N ASP A 20 -0.77 7.54 -0.76
CA ASP A 20 -0.74 7.95 -2.16
C ASP A 20 -0.54 6.75 -3.10
N LEU A 21 0.33 5.80 -2.74
CA LEU A 21 0.50 4.56 -3.51
C LEU A 21 -0.79 3.74 -3.53
N GLY A 22 -1.47 3.62 -2.37
CA GLY A 22 -2.77 2.96 -2.28
C GLY A 22 -3.80 3.56 -3.24
N VAL A 23 -3.89 4.89 -3.28
CA VAL A 23 -4.80 5.62 -4.17
C VAL A 23 -4.46 5.37 -5.64
N VAL A 24 -3.17 5.43 -6.02
CA VAL A 24 -2.76 5.21 -7.41
C VAL A 24 -3.11 3.81 -7.90
N TYR A 25 -2.83 2.78 -7.08
CA TYR A 25 -3.16 1.41 -7.43
C TYR A 25 -4.66 1.13 -7.38
N SER A 26 -5.41 1.83 -6.52
CA SER A 26 -6.88 1.71 -6.47
C SER A 26 -7.54 2.35 -7.68
N ALA A 27 -7.09 3.54 -8.08
CA ALA A 27 -7.66 4.29 -9.20
C ALA A 27 -7.19 3.76 -10.57
N GLY A 28 -6.03 3.10 -10.64
CA GLY A 28 -5.45 2.66 -11.89
C GLY A 28 -5.06 3.83 -12.80
N ASP A 29 -4.27 4.78 -12.26
CA ASP A 29 -3.91 6.02 -12.94
C ASP A 29 -2.44 6.02 -13.44
N HIS A 30 -2.08 6.98 -14.30
CA HIS A 30 -0.73 7.16 -14.84
C HIS A 30 -0.19 5.96 -15.64
N GLY A 31 -1.07 5.21 -16.31
CA GLY A 31 -0.70 4.04 -17.12
C GLY A 31 -0.53 2.75 -16.32
N ILE A 32 -0.98 2.74 -15.07
CA ILE A 32 -1.00 1.55 -14.21
C ILE A 32 -2.43 1.02 -14.17
N ALA A 33 -2.62 -0.27 -14.38
CA ALA A 33 -3.95 -0.88 -14.21
C ALA A 33 -4.32 -0.91 -12.71
N ALA A 34 -5.61 -0.75 -12.42
CA ALA A 34 -6.09 -0.88 -11.04
C ALA A 34 -5.72 -2.27 -10.50
N ASP A 35 -5.12 -2.29 -9.31
CA ASP A 35 -4.71 -3.51 -8.60
C ASP A 35 -5.06 -3.34 -7.11
N LEU A 36 -6.19 -3.93 -6.73
CA LEU A 36 -6.69 -3.88 -5.35
C LEU A 36 -5.74 -4.58 -4.37
N VAL A 37 -4.94 -5.56 -4.81
CA VAL A 37 -3.97 -6.26 -3.97
C VAL A 37 -2.82 -5.32 -3.60
N GLU A 38 -2.28 -4.57 -4.57
CA GLU A 38 -1.28 -3.53 -4.28
C GLU A 38 -1.90 -2.37 -3.49
N ALA A 39 -3.10 -1.90 -3.86
CA ALA A 39 -3.78 -0.84 -3.13
C ALA A 39 -3.96 -1.19 -1.64
N HIS A 40 -4.49 -2.38 -1.36
CA HIS A 40 -4.70 -2.86 0.01
C HIS A 40 -3.39 -2.99 0.77
N LYS A 41 -2.33 -3.49 0.14
CA LYS A 41 -1.00 -3.56 0.76
C LYS A 41 -0.55 -2.17 1.22
N TRP A 42 -0.65 -1.17 0.35
CA TRP A 42 -0.18 0.19 0.66
C TRP A 42 -1.04 0.90 1.70
N PHE A 43 -2.36 0.79 1.60
CA PHE A 43 -3.26 1.30 2.63
C PHE A 43 -3.05 0.59 3.98
N ASN A 44 -2.78 -0.71 3.98
CA ASN A 44 -2.46 -1.44 5.19
C ASN A 44 -1.18 -0.92 5.86
N LEU A 45 -0.13 -0.63 5.08
CA LEU A 45 1.11 -0.06 5.60
C LEU A 45 0.89 1.34 6.18
N ALA A 46 0.13 2.20 5.49
CA ALA A 46 -0.23 3.52 6.00
C ALA A 46 -1.06 3.43 7.30
N ALA A 47 -2.06 2.55 7.33
CA ALA A 47 -2.92 2.35 8.50
C ALA A 47 -2.16 1.84 9.73
N VAL A 48 -1.24 0.89 9.56
CA VAL A 48 -0.39 0.37 10.65
C VAL A 48 0.52 1.46 11.23
N ASN A 49 0.88 2.47 10.44
CA ASN A 49 1.66 3.62 10.89
C ASN A 49 0.80 4.80 11.39
N GLY A 50 -0.52 4.62 11.53
CA GLY A 50 -1.42 5.62 12.13
C GLY A 50 -2.19 6.50 11.15
N HIS A 51 -2.22 6.18 9.84
CA HIS A 51 -3.05 6.90 8.88
C HIS A 51 -4.49 6.39 8.92
N GLU A 52 -5.37 7.09 9.63
CA GLU A 52 -6.77 6.67 9.83
C GLU A 52 -7.55 6.54 8.51
N GLU A 53 -7.41 7.51 7.60
CA GLU A 53 -8.06 7.46 6.29
C GLU A 53 -7.62 6.25 5.46
N ALA A 54 -6.38 5.78 5.64
CA ALA A 54 -5.91 4.59 4.95
C ALA A 54 -6.58 3.32 5.50
N ALA A 55 -6.94 3.31 6.79
CA ALA A 55 -7.68 2.20 7.38
C ALA A 55 -9.09 2.11 6.79
N HIS A 56 -9.75 3.26 6.55
CA HIS A 56 -11.03 3.33 5.87
C HIS A 56 -10.91 2.84 4.42
N CYS A 57 -10.01 3.42 3.61
CA CYS A 57 -9.83 2.99 2.23
C CYS A 57 -9.46 1.50 2.11
N ARG A 58 -8.65 0.97 3.03
CA ARG A 58 -8.34 -0.48 3.08
C ARG A 58 -9.61 -1.31 3.31
N ALA A 59 -10.47 -0.90 4.24
CA ALA A 59 -11.70 -1.61 4.53
C ALA A 59 -12.64 -1.57 3.32
N ASP A 60 -12.82 -0.39 2.72
CA ASP A 60 -13.70 -0.20 1.57
C ASP A 60 -13.30 -1.12 0.40
N ILE A 61 -12.02 -1.14 0.02
CA ILE A 61 -11.59 -2.02 -1.08
C ILE A 61 -11.56 -3.50 -0.70
N SER A 62 -11.50 -3.83 0.61
CA SER A 62 -11.52 -5.24 1.05
C SER A 62 -12.85 -5.91 0.76
N ASP A 63 -13.94 -5.15 0.70
CA ASP A 63 -15.28 -5.66 0.39
C ASP A 63 -15.37 -6.16 -1.07
N GLU A 64 -14.53 -5.65 -1.96
CA GLU A 64 -14.43 -6.07 -3.36
C GLU A 64 -13.41 -7.20 -3.59
N MET A 65 -12.64 -7.57 -2.56
CA MET A 65 -11.55 -8.53 -2.65
C MET A 65 -11.94 -9.90 -2.10
N THR A 66 -11.36 -10.95 -2.68
CA THR A 66 -11.43 -12.29 -2.09
C THR A 66 -10.49 -12.43 -0.91
N ALA A 67 -10.78 -13.38 -0.01
CA ALA A 67 -9.88 -13.73 1.09
C ALA A 67 -8.46 -14.10 0.62
N ARG A 68 -8.33 -14.68 -0.58
CA ARG A 68 -7.04 -15.03 -1.18
C ARG A 68 -6.25 -13.77 -1.56
N GLU A 69 -6.91 -12.78 -2.14
CA GLU A 69 -6.32 -11.50 -2.52
C GLU A 69 -5.93 -10.67 -1.28
N ILE A 70 -6.79 -10.63 -0.26
CA ILE A 70 -6.47 -9.98 1.03
C ILE A 70 -5.25 -10.65 1.66
N ALA A 71 -5.21 -11.99 1.71
CA ALA A 71 -4.07 -12.71 2.25
C ALA A 71 -2.78 -12.45 1.46
N GLU A 72 -2.87 -12.28 0.15
CA GLU A 72 -1.73 -11.90 -0.70
C GLU A 72 -1.28 -10.47 -0.42
N ALA A 73 -2.19 -9.50 -0.35
CA ALA A 73 -1.87 -8.11 -0.03
C ALA A 73 -1.16 -7.99 1.32
N GLN A 74 -1.67 -8.68 2.34
CA GLN A 74 -1.06 -8.73 3.67
C GLN A 74 0.31 -9.41 3.66
N ARG A 75 0.50 -10.49 2.87
CA ARG A 75 1.82 -11.12 2.69
C ARG A 75 2.82 -10.14 2.10
N ARG A 76 2.46 -9.44 1.03
CA ARG A 76 3.31 -8.44 0.38
C ARG A 76 3.64 -7.27 1.30
N ALA A 77 2.68 -6.82 2.12
CA ALA A 77 2.91 -5.77 3.10
C ALA A 77 3.96 -6.20 4.15
N ARG A 78 3.85 -7.42 4.68
CA ARG A 78 4.86 -7.97 5.60
C ARG A 78 6.23 -8.09 4.96
N GLN A 79 6.30 -8.55 3.71
CA GLN A 79 7.57 -8.63 2.98
C GLN A 79 8.19 -7.25 2.75
N TRP A 80 7.39 -6.22 2.48
CA TRP A 80 7.86 -4.85 2.35
C TRP A 80 8.50 -4.33 3.64
N LEU A 81 7.84 -4.52 4.78
CA LEU A 81 8.40 -4.15 6.09
C LEU A 81 9.71 -4.90 6.38
N ALA A 82 9.74 -6.22 6.15
CA ALA A 82 10.95 -7.02 6.33
C ALA A 82 12.10 -6.59 5.40
N LEU A 83 11.81 -6.12 4.19
CA LEU A 83 12.82 -5.56 3.28
C LEU A 83 13.31 -4.19 3.76
N GLY A 84 12.43 -3.35 4.30
CA GLY A 84 12.79 -2.06 4.91
C GLY A 84 13.72 -2.24 6.10
N GLU A 85 13.43 -3.19 6.99
CA GLU A 85 14.27 -3.53 8.13
C GLU A 85 15.67 -4.02 7.70
N ARG A 86 15.74 -4.88 6.67
CA ARG A 86 17.02 -5.37 6.12
C ARG A 86 17.84 -4.30 5.40
N ARG A 87 17.23 -3.19 4.98
CA ARG A 87 17.94 -2.05 4.38
C ARG A 87 18.42 -1.04 5.42
N ALA A 88 17.87 -1.09 6.64
CA ALA A 88 18.23 -0.23 7.75
C ALA A 88 19.28 -0.86 8.70
N ALA A 89 19.61 -2.14 8.50
CA ALA A 89 20.63 -2.91 9.24
C ALA A 89 21.92 -3.06 8.43
#